data_AF-A0A972IKE2-F1
#
_entry.id   AF-A0A972IKE2-F1
#
_cell.length_a   1.000
_cell.length_b   1.000
_cell.length_c   1.000
_cell.angle_alpha   90.00
_cell.angle_beta   90.00
_cell.angle_gamma   90.00
#
_symmetry.space_group_name_H-M   'P 1'
#
loop_
_entity.id
_entity.type
_entity.pdbx_description
1 polymer ?
#
loop_
_entity_poly.entity_id
_entity_poly.type
_entity_poly.pdbx_seq_one_letter_code
_entity_poly.pdbx_strand_id
1 'polypeptide(L)'
;MLCERRYPLGLILILVLTAVPLSGRSRAEMLISSVDSRTILYLVDSDANAPVFTVASESMTCAEPNLVVVTHGWYERQAWPSWMATAIGRRVDQQQWQCGWYDWRVQARTLRPSRAVKAGRDVAGPWLGRRIVTLSKNWRHVHLIGHSAGAWVVNAAAETIARETAAEIHITFLDAYVPDGWDEKALGRLAQTNPNRFWADHYFTRDPLNLTENVLTGAHNVDVTAINPGIRGHLFPWHWYLATVAGRYTTDKRFIDAPVFCRADGVTYGFPRSLEASPSQWQVSLTLPAVDVPVRIRRQDTHP
;
A
#
# COMPACT_ATOMS: atom_id res chain seq x y z
N MET A 1 81.75 -4.06 44.10
CA MET A 1 80.68 -4.26 45.08
C MET A 1 79.63 -3.18 44.81
N LEU A 2 78.36 -3.58 44.73
CA LEU A 2 77.17 -2.78 44.35
C LEU A 2 77.17 -1.32 44.82
N CYS A 3 76.76 -0.38 43.98
CA CYS A 3 75.49 0.35 44.15
C CYS A 3 75.24 1.33 42.98
N GLU A 4 73.96 1.60 42.76
CA GLU A 4 73.34 2.17 41.57
C GLU A 4 73.40 3.70 41.41
N ARG A 5 72.93 4.09 40.20
CA ARG A 5 72.19 5.30 39.78
C ARG A 5 73.00 6.50 39.25
N ARG A 6 72.75 6.77 37.96
CA ARG A 6 72.24 8.06 37.45
C ARG A 6 71.48 7.85 36.12
N TYR A 7 70.31 8.48 36.03
CA TYR A 7 69.38 8.66 34.90
C TYR A 7 70.02 9.54 33.79
N PRO A 8 69.54 9.60 32.51
CA PRO A 8 68.24 10.22 32.20
C PRO A 8 67.49 9.80 30.91
N LEU A 9 66.33 10.47 30.74
CA LEU A 9 65.54 10.75 29.52
C LEU A 9 64.31 9.88 29.25
N GLY A 10 63.15 10.57 29.18
CA GLY A 10 61.90 10.00 28.68
C GLY A 10 60.67 10.79 29.09
N LEU A 11 60.48 11.94 28.46
CA LEU A 11 59.29 12.81 28.51
C LEU A 11 57.99 11.99 28.26
N ILE A 12 57.05 11.93 29.22
CA ILE A 12 55.69 11.42 28.97
C ILE A 12 54.71 12.57 29.16
N LEU A 13 54.10 12.97 28.04
CA LEU A 13 53.02 13.93 27.92
C LEU A 13 51.73 13.31 28.49
N ILE A 14 51.22 13.84 29.61
CA ILE A 14 49.91 13.46 30.15
C ILE A 14 48.83 14.24 29.39
N LEU A 15 48.07 13.53 28.56
CA LEU A 15 46.85 14.02 27.94
C LEU A 15 45.69 13.78 28.91
N VAL A 16 45.17 14.85 29.51
CA VAL A 16 43.95 14.81 30.32
C VAL A 16 42.75 14.70 29.37
N LEU A 17 42.21 13.49 29.23
CA LEU A 17 40.91 13.24 28.59
C LEU A 17 39.81 13.47 29.62
N THR A 18 39.11 14.60 29.50
CA THR A 18 37.82 14.81 30.15
C THR A 18 36.80 13.88 29.51
N ALA A 19 36.28 12.93 30.30
CA ALA A 19 35.19 12.06 29.90
C ALA A 19 33.89 12.87 29.77
N VAL A 20 33.53 13.23 28.53
CA VAL A 20 32.14 13.56 28.19
C VAL A 20 31.41 12.23 27.98
N PRO A 21 30.31 11.94 28.68
CA PRO A 21 29.54 10.74 28.38
C PRO A 21 28.86 10.94 27.02
N LEU A 22 29.47 10.37 25.98
CA LEU A 22 28.79 10.09 24.72
C LEU A 22 27.70 9.07 25.05
N SER A 23 26.46 9.54 25.15
CA SER A 23 25.27 8.70 25.14
C SER A 23 25.24 7.95 23.80
N GLY A 24 25.85 6.77 23.79
CA GLY A 24 25.93 5.92 22.63
C GLY A 24 24.54 5.48 22.21
N ARG A 25 24.04 6.05 21.11
CA ARG A 25 22.92 5.48 20.37
C ARG A 25 23.29 4.06 19.96
N SER A 26 22.35 3.14 20.16
CA SER A 26 22.58 1.73 19.86
C SER A 26 22.90 1.55 18.37
N ARG A 27 23.62 0.47 18.02
CA ARG A 27 23.94 0.12 16.62
C ARG A 27 22.68 -0.02 15.75
N ALA A 28 21.52 -0.28 16.36
CA ALA A 28 20.21 -0.28 15.71
C ALA A 28 19.72 1.13 15.35
N GLU A 29 19.95 2.13 16.20
CA GLU A 29 19.60 3.53 15.93
C GLU A 29 20.55 4.18 14.91
N MET A 30 21.80 3.74 14.86
CA MET A 30 22.78 4.22 13.88
C MET A 30 22.47 3.72 12.46
N LEU A 31 21.96 2.49 12.33
CA LEU A 31 21.47 1.91 11.08
C LEU A 31 20.18 2.56 10.55
N ILE A 32 19.42 3.27 11.39
CA ILE A 32 18.24 4.03 10.98
C ILE A 32 18.63 5.35 10.30
N SER A 33 19.84 5.87 10.53
CA SER A 33 20.26 7.21 10.06
C SER A 33 21.10 7.26 8.78
N SER A 34 21.46 6.12 8.17
CA SER A 34 22.32 6.09 6.97
C SER A 34 21.70 5.42 5.73
N VAL A 35 20.38 5.15 5.76
CA VAL A 35 19.65 4.83 4.53
C VAL A 35 19.03 6.13 4.02
N ASP A 36 19.53 6.62 2.89
CA ASP A 36 18.79 7.52 1.97
C ASP A 36 17.53 6.75 1.53
N SER A 37 16.51 6.80 2.39
CA SER A 37 15.37 5.87 2.51
C SER A 37 14.12 6.52 1.93
N ARG A 38 14.15 6.84 0.64
CA ARG A 38 13.06 7.55 -0.04
C ARG A 38 11.82 6.68 -0.30
N THR A 39 11.35 5.96 0.72
CA THR A 39 9.93 5.61 0.84
C THR A 39 9.18 6.80 1.38
N ILE A 40 8.20 7.30 0.65
CA ILE A 40 7.48 8.52 1.03
C ILE A 40 5.98 8.26 0.93
N LEU A 41 5.28 8.46 2.05
CA LEU A 41 3.83 8.57 2.07
C LEU A 41 3.46 10.03 1.80
N TYR A 42 2.74 10.26 0.72
CA TYR A 42 2.17 11.55 0.39
C TYR A 42 0.69 11.54 0.71
N LEU A 43 0.19 12.62 1.31
CA LEU A 43 -1.24 12.86 1.50
C LEU A 43 -1.69 13.99 0.57
N VAL A 44 -2.95 13.92 0.15
CA VAL A 44 -3.62 15.03 -0.54
C VAL A 44 -3.80 16.15 0.46
N ASP A 45 -3.32 17.33 0.11
CA ASP A 45 -3.54 18.56 0.85
C ASP A 45 -5.01 19.01 0.71
N SER A 46 -5.71 19.09 1.83
CA SER A 46 -7.13 19.49 1.89
C SER A 46 -7.33 20.99 1.69
N ASP A 47 -6.29 21.80 1.86
CA ASP A 47 -6.41 23.27 1.90
C ASP A 47 -6.17 23.93 0.54
N ALA A 48 -5.80 23.13 -0.46
CA ALA A 48 -5.49 23.62 -1.80
C ALA A 48 -6.71 23.53 -2.74
N ASN A 49 -7.00 24.62 -3.46
CA ASN A 49 -8.02 24.67 -4.53
C ASN A 49 -7.78 23.68 -5.69
N ALA A 50 -6.64 22.98 -5.69
CA ALA A 50 -6.29 21.88 -6.57
C ALA A 50 -5.53 20.82 -5.76
N PRO A 51 -5.60 19.53 -6.10
CA PRO A 51 -4.94 18.47 -5.33
C PRO A 51 -3.41 18.65 -5.36
N VAL A 52 -2.87 19.15 -4.25
CA VAL A 52 -1.43 19.21 -3.97
C VAL A 52 -1.08 18.02 -3.09
N PHE A 53 0.10 17.44 -3.28
CA PHE A 53 0.60 16.37 -2.43
C PHE A 53 1.68 16.90 -1.50
N THR A 54 1.55 16.61 -0.22
CA THR A 54 2.55 16.92 0.80
C THR A 54 3.01 15.64 1.49
N VAL A 55 4.26 15.65 1.97
CA VAL A 55 4.78 14.52 2.75
C VAL A 55 3.96 14.42 4.03
N ALA A 56 3.39 13.25 4.29
CA ALA A 56 2.49 13.05 5.41
C ALA A 56 3.13 13.50 6.73
N SER A 57 2.42 14.28 7.53
CA SER A 57 2.81 14.67 8.90
C SER A 57 1.62 14.52 9.84
N GLU A 58 1.89 14.40 11.15
CA GLU A 58 0.85 14.21 12.19
C GLU A 58 -0.18 15.36 12.20
N SER A 59 0.24 16.56 11.84
CA SER A 59 -0.61 17.75 11.70
C SER A 59 -1.65 17.67 10.57
N MET A 60 -1.56 16.66 9.69
CA MET A 60 -2.48 16.49 8.57
C MET A 60 -3.66 15.58 8.88
N THR A 61 -3.77 15.10 10.13
CA THR A 61 -4.86 14.19 10.49
C THR A 61 -6.19 14.90 10.61
N CYS A 62 -7.20 14.38 9.92
CA CYS A 62 -8.55 14.92 9.91
C CYS A 62 -9.31 14.58 11.21
N ALA A 63 -10.37 15.35 11.49
CA ALA A 63 -11.10 15.30 12.76
C ALA A 63 -11.73 13.93 13.04
N GLU A 64 -12.18 13.24 11.99
CA GLU A 64 -12.62 11.85 12.08
C GLU A 64 -11.75 10.96 11.19
N PRO A 65 -10.67 10.35 11.71
CA PRO A 65 -9.59 9.85 10.86
C PRO A 65 -9.99 8.54 10.15
N ASN A 66 -10.38 8.66 8.88
CA ASN A 66 -10.36 7.58 7.91
C ASN A 66 -9.22 7.81 6.90
N LEU A 67 -8.60 6.73 6.41
CA LEU A 67 -7.45 6.82 5.51
C LEU A 67 -7.59 5.90 4.31
N VAL A 68 -7.18 6.41 3.15
CA VAL A 68 -6.95 5.61 1.93
C VAL A 68 -5.51 5.79 1.46
N VAL A 69 -4.79 4.69 1.23
CA VAL A 69 -3.45 4.73 0.65
C VAL A 69 -3.35 3.83 -0.56
N VAL A 70 -2.92 4.40 -1.69
CA VAL A 70 -2.66 3.66 -2.94
C VAL A 70 -1.15 3.44 -3.13
N THR A 71 -0.73 2.28 -3.59
CA THR A 71 0.69 2.02 -3.92
C THR A 71 0.87 1.20 -5.19
N HIS A 72 1.99 1.48 -5.87
CA HIS A 72 2.39 0.80 -7.11
C HIS A 72 3.12 -0.53 -6.82
N GLY A 73 3.45 -1.27 -7.89
CA GLY A 73 4.21 -2.51 -7.82
C GLY A 73 5.68 -2.41 -8.26
N TRP A 74 6.19 -3.53 -8.77
CA TRP A 74 7.56 -3.69 -9.27
C TRP A 74 7.84 -2.73 -10.43
N TYR A 75 9.00 -2.07 -10.37
CA TYR A 75 9.56 -1.28 -11.48
C TYR A 75 8.58 -0.24 -12.07
N GLU A 76 7.84 0.48 -11.21
CA GLU A 76 6.95 1.54 -11.66
C GLU A 76 7.72 2.85 -11.96
N ARG A 77 7.36 3.50 -13.07
CA ARG A 77 7.94 4.79 -13.49
C ARG A 77 6.97 5.95 -13.31
N GLN A 78 5.67 5.68 -13.34
CA GLN A 78 4.62 6.67 -13.27
C GLN A 78 4.11 6.81 -11.84
N ALA A 79 3.79 8.03 -11.42
CA ALA A 79 3.12 8.28 -10.15
C ALA A 79 1.60 8.05 -10.25
N TRP A 80 1.15 7.04 -10.99
CA TRP A 80 -0.29 6.78 -11.17
C TRP A 80 -1.06 6.56 -9.85
N PRO A 81 -0.46 6.03 -8.75
CA PRO A 81 -1.18 5.96 -7.48
C PRO A 81 -1.66 7.34 -6.99
N SER A 82 -0.92 8.41 -7.32
CA SER A 82 -1.33 9.78 -7.02
C SER A 82 -2.61 10.18 -7.76
N TRP A 83 -2.80 9.69 -8.99
CA TRP A 83 -4.00 9.97 -9.77
C TRP A 83 -5.23 9.29 -9.15
N MET A 84 -5.07 8.07 -8.66
CA MET A 84 -6.13 7.35 -7.97
C MET A 84 -6.44 7.96 -6.60
N ALA A 85 -5.43 8.26 -5.79
CA ALA A 85 -5.62 8.97 -4.53
C ALA A 85 -6.33 10.31 -4.72
N THR A 86 -5.97 11.07 -5.77
CA THR A 86 -6.64 12.32 -6.16
C THR A 86 -8.10 12.08 -6.54
N ALA A 87 -8.38 11.06 -7.36
CA ALA A 87 -9.73 10.76 -7.80
C ALA A 87 -10.63 10.37 -6.62
N ILE A 88 -10.11 9.58 -5.68
CA ILE A 88 -10.83 9.21 -4.45
C ILE A 88 -11.04 10.44 -3.56
N GLY A 89 -10.01 11.26 -3.36
CA GLY A 89 -10.09 12.50 -2.57
C GLY A 89 -11.16 13.47 -3.06
N ARG A 90 -11.46 13.48 -4.37
CA ARG A 90 -12.55 14.29 -4.96
C ARG A 90 -13.95 13.70 -4.73
N ARG A 91 -14.07 12.48 -4.22
CA ARG A 91 -15.34 11.75 -4.01
C ARG A 91 -15.76 11.71 -2.55
N VAL A 92 -14.85 12.04 -1.63
CA VAL A 92 -15.05 11.93 -0.17
C VAL A 92 -15.05 13.30 0.49
N ASP A 93 -15.61 13.37 1.69
CA ASP A 93 -15.46 14.54 2.57
C ASP A 93 -14.03 14.56 3.13
N GLN A 94 -13.24 15.56 2.72
CA GLN A 94 -11.83 15.70 3.15
C GLN A 94 -11.69 16.03 4.64
N GLN A 95 -12.76 16.41 5.34
CA GLN A 95 -12.77 16.54 6.81
C GLN A 95 -12.85 15.18 7.53
N GLN A 96 -13.29 14.13 6.83
CA GLN A 96 -13.44 12.77 7.35
C GLN A 96 -12.47 11.77 6.71
N TRP A 97 -11.89 12.10 5.56
CA TRP A 97 -11.04 11.20 4.80
C TRP A 97 -9.74 11.86 4.40
N GLN A 98 -8.65 11.20 4.76
CA GLN A 98 -7.34 11.46 4.17
C GLN A 98 -7.10 10.47 3.04
N CYS A 99 -6.69 10.99 1.88
CA CYS A 99 -6.30 10.16 0.75
C CYS A 99 -4.83 10.40 0.45
N GLY A 100 -4.12 9.33 0.13
CA GLY A 100 -2.69 9.41 -0.12
C GLY A 100 -2.18 8.30 -1.01
N TRP A 101 -0.89 8.39 -1.30
CA TRP A 101 -0.21 7.32 -2.00
C TRP A 101 1.20 7.12 -1.46
N TYR A 102 1.65 5.88 -1.52
CA TYR A 102 2.95 5.47 -1.01
C TYR A 102 3.90 5.15 -2.15
N ASP A 103 4.98 5.93 -2.21
CA ASP A 103 6.08 5.74 -3.15
C ASP A 103 7.17 4.89 -2.51
N TRP A 104 7.43 3.72 -3.07
CA TRP A 104 8.52 2.83 -2.66
C TRP A 104 9.38 2.43 -3.86
N ARG A 105 9.42 3.28 -4.90
CA ARG A 105 10.11 3.00 -6.18
C ARG A 105 11.59 2.65 -6.01
N VAL A 106 12.26 3.20 -5.00
CA VAL A 106 13.67 2.88 -4.72
C VAL A 106 13.84 1.39 -4.41
N GLN A 107 13.00 0.83 -3.54
CA GLN A 107 13.02 -0.57 -3.16
C GLN A 107 12.38 -1.47 -4.22
N ALA A 108 11.38 -0.97 -4.94
CA ALA A 108 10.70 -1.70 -6.01
C ALA A 108 11.53 -1.82 -7.30
N ARG A 109 12.57 -1.00 -7.50
CA ARG A 109 13.41 -0.99 -8.71
C ARG A 109 14.48 -2.08 -8.66
N THR A 110 14.03 -3.33 -8.66
CA THR A 110 14.88 -4.53 -8.68
C THR A 110 14.89 -5.17 -10.06
N LEU A 111 15.88 -6.03 -10.34
CA LEU A 111 15.93 -6.81 -11.59
C LEU A 111 14.84 -7.89 -11.70
N ARG A 112 14.31 -8.37 -10.58
CA ARG A 112 13.31 -9.46 -10.54
C ARG A 112 12.09 -9.04 -9.72
N PRO A 113 10.86 -9.27 -10.20
CA PRO A 113 9.64 -8.92 -9.48
C PRO A 113 9.53 -9.61 -8.13
N SER A 114 10.02 -10.85 -7.99
CA SER A 114 10.07 -11.57 -6.71
C SER A 114 10.95 -10.88 -5.64
N ARG A 115 12.01 -10.17 -6.05
CA ARG A 115 12.80 -9.36 -5.12
C ARG A 115 12.04 -8.12 -4.66
N ALA A 116 11.23 -7.52 -5.53
CA ALA A 116 10.37 -6.41 -5.14
C ALA A 116 9.24 -6.88 -4.20
N VAL A 117 8.66 -8.06 -4.43
CA VAL A 117 7.72 -8.69 -3.47
C VAL A 117 8.36 -8.86 -2.10
N LYS A 118 9.57 -9.43 -2.04
CA LYS A 118 10.30 -9.60 -0.78
C LYS A 118 10.57 -8.26 -0.09
N ALA A 119 11.06 -7.26 -0.82
CA ALA A 119 11.29 -5.92 -0.28
C ALA A 119 9.98 -5.24 0.16
N GLY A 120 8.89 -5.47 -0.56
CA GLY A 120 7.57 -4.96 -0.24
C GLY A 120 7.04 -5.52 1.07
N ARG A 121 7.09 -6.85 1.23
CA ARG A 121 6.67 -7.56 2.44
C ARG A 121 7.58 -7.26 3.64
N ASP A 122 8.90 -7.33 3.47
CA ASP A 122 9.84 -7.33 4.60
C ASP A 122 10.27 -5.91 5.02
N VAL A 123 10.14 -4.92 4.12
CA VAL A 123 10.65 -3.56 4.35
C VAL A 123 9.58 -2.51 4.11
N ALA A 124 9.12 -2.34 2.87
CA ALA A 124 8.29 -1.18 2.51
C ALA A 124 6.92 -1.19 3.20
N GLY A 125 6.29 -2.36 3.34
CA GLY A 125 5.00 -2.54 4.02
C GLY A 125 5.07 -2.27 5.52
N PRO A 126 6.00 -2.90 6.28
CA PRO A 126 6.20 -2.58 7.69
C PRO A 126 6.51 -1.09 7.94
N TRP A 127 7.26 -0.45 7.04
CA TRP A 127 7.53 1.00 7.12
C TRP A 127 6.27 1.83 6.90
N LEU A 128 5.46 1.49 5.88
CA LEU A 128 4.17 2.14 5.63
C LEU A 128 3.23 1.98 6.83
N GLY A 129 3.08 0.77 7.35
CA GLY A 129 2.23 0.48 8.50
C GLY A 129 2.63 1.30 9.73
N ARG A 130 3.93 1.34 10.08
CA ARG A 130 4.44 2.19 11.16
C ARG A 130 4.13 3.66 10.92
N ARG A 131 4.33 4.14 9.68
CA ARG A 131 4.05 5.56 9.36
C ARG A 131 2.58 5.90 9.56
N ILE A 132 1.66 5.06 9.09
CA ILE A 132 0.21 5.25 9.26
C ILE A 132 -0.17 5.27 10.74
N VAL A 133 0.39 4.34 11.51
CA VAL A 133 0.16 4.23 12.96
C VAL A 133 0.73 5.43 13.73
N THR A 134 1.86 5.99 13.29
CA THR A 134 2.41 7.23 13.86
C THR A 134 1.54 8.45 13.55
N LEU A 135 0.96 8.53 12.34
CA LEU A 135 0.05 9.62 11.99
C LEU A 135 -1.14 9.67 12.95
N SER A 136 -1.75 8.52 13.24
CA SER A 136 -2.79 8.41 14.26
C SER A 136 -2.94 6.98 14.76
N LYS A 137 -3.20 6.83 16.06
CA LYS A 137 -3.63 5.56 16.68
C LYS A 137 -5.14 5.36 16.63
N ASN A 138 -5.89 6.41 16.28
CA ASN A 138 -7.34 6.49 16.40
C ASN A 138 -8.06 6.32 15.06
N TRP A 139 -7.39 5.81 14.03
CA TRP A 139 -8.03 5.52 12.74
C TRP A 139 -9.29 4.67 12.95
N ARG A 140 -10.41 5.10 12.36
CA ARG A 140 -11.65 4.30 12.37
C ARG A 140 -11.64 3.28 11.25
N HIS A 141 -11.21 3.72 10.06
CA HIS A 141 -11.09 2.88 8.88
C HIS A 141 -9.80 3.18 8.13
N VAL A 142 -9.11 2.15 7.65
CA VAL A 142 -7.95 2.25 6.77
C VAL A 142 -8.13 1.34 5.56
N HIS A 143 -8.17 1.94 4.38
CA HIS A 143 -8.21 1.25 3.11
C HIS A 143 -6.84 1.31 2.41
N LEU A 144 -6.26 0.16 2.12
CA LEU A 144 -4.99 0.05 1.42
C LEU A 144 -5.17 -0.59 0.05
N ILE A 145 -4.71 0.07 -1.01
CA ILE A 145 -4.86 -0.37 -2.40
C ILE A 145 -3.47 -0.67 -2.97
N GLY A 146 -3.20 -1.92 -3.34
CA GLY A 146 -1.89 -2.37 -3.80
C GLY A 146 -1.94 -3.06 -5.15
N HIS A 147 -1.14 -2.58 -6.12
CA HIS A 147 -0.99 -3.21 -7.43
C HIS A 147 0.22 -4.14 -7.50
N SER A 148 0.08 -5.31 -8.14
CA SER A 148 1.22 -6.19 -8.45
C SER A 148 2.01 -6.54 -7.18
N ALA A 149 3.33 -6.32 -7.14
CA ALA A 149 4.15 -6.50 -5.94
C ALA A 149 3.74 -5.59 -4.75
N GLY A 150 3.01 -4.50 -5.02
CA GLY A 150 2.43 -3.61 -4.02
C GLY A 150 1.37 -4.28 -3.16
N ALA A 151 0.77 -5.40 -3.61
CA ALA A 151 -0.12 -6.24 -2.80
C ALA A 151 0.55 -6.67 -1.48
N TRP A 152 1.84 -7.03 -1.54
CA TRP A 152 2.61 -7.44 -0.36
C TRP A 152 2.99 -6.27 0.55
N VAL A 153 3.12 -5.06 0.00
CA VAL A 153 3.32 -3.84 0.78
C VAL A 153 2.07 -3.55 1.62
N VAL A 154 0.90 -3.55 0.99
CA VAL A 154 -0.36 -3.22 1.68
C VAL A 154 -0.77 -4.29 2.68
N ASN A 155 -0.55 -5.57 2.39
CA ASN A 155 -0.84 -6.65 3.34
C ASN A 155 0.05 -6.55 4.59
N ALA A 156 1.37 -6.36 4.44
CA ALA A 156 2.27 -6.23 5.57
C ALA A 156 2.05 -4.91 6.37
N ALA A 157 1.63 -3.83 5.69
CA ALA A 157 1.21 -2.61 6.36
C ALA A 157 -0.06 -2.84 7.19
N ALA A 158 -1.07 -3.51 6.62
CA ALA A 158 -2.31 -3.88 7.30
C ALA A 158 -2.06 -4.73 8.55
N GLU A 159 -1.16 -5.70 8.50
CA GLU A 159 -0.78 -6.49 9.69
C GLU A 159 -0.23 -5.61 10.81
N THR A 160 0.57 -4.59 10.47
CA THR A 160 1.11 -3.65 11.45
C THR A 160 0.01 -2.78 12.04
N ILE A 161 -0.88 -2.25 11.20
CA ILE A 161 -2.02 -1.42 11.63
C ILE A 161 -2.99 -2.22 12.51
N ALA A 162 -3.28 -3.46 12.15
CA ALA A 162 -4.17 -4.35 12.89
C ALA A 162 -3.67 -4.62 14.31
N ARG A 163 -2.35 -4.79 14.48
CA ARG A 163 -1.73 -5.01 15.79
C ARG A 163 -1.74 -3.78 16.68
N GLU A 164 -1.71 -2.60 16.08
CA GLU A 164 -1.42 -1.35 16.79
C GLU A 164 -2.61 -0.38 16.89
N THR A 165 -3.74 -0.70 16.26
CA THR A 165 -4.93 0.17 16.21
C THR A 165 -6.23 -0.63 16.27
N ALA A 166 -7.32 0.09 16.56
CA ALA A 166 -8.68 -0.44 16.52
C ALA A 166 -9.37 -0.28 15.15
N ALA A 167 -8.65 0.18 14.12
CA ALA A 167 -9.22 0.46 12.81
C ALA A 167 -9.89 -0.77 12.18
N GLU A 168 -10.97 -0.54 11.45
CA GLU A 168 -11.43 -1.45 10.40
C GLU A 168 -10.47 -1.36 9.20
N ILE A 169 -10.13 -2.50 8.62
CA ILE A 169 -9.11 -2.58 7.57
C ILE A 169 -9.74 -3.13 6.30
N HIS A 170 -9.65 -2.37 5.23
CA HIS A 170 -9.97 -2.80 3.88
C HIS A 170 -8.68 -2.92 3.07
N ILE A 171 -8.50 -4.02 2.33
CA ILE A 171 -7.42 -4.13 1.34
C ILE A 171 -8.00 -4.41 -0.05
N THR A 172 -7.72 -3.54 -1.02
CA THR A 172 -7.94 -3.85 -2.43
C THR A 172 -6.63 -4.29 -3.09
N PHE A 173 -6.62 -5.49 -3.65
CA PHE A 173 -5.55 -5.98 -4.50
C PHE A 173 -5.89 -5.73 -5.97
N LEU A 174 -4.92 -5.18 -6.71
CA LEU A 174 -5.04 -4.94 -8.15
C LEU A 174 -3.99 -5.81 -8.85
N ASP A 175 -4.43 -6.92 -9.46
CA ASP A 175 -3.58 -7.89 -10.16
C ASP A 175 -2.37 -8.33 -9.31
N ALA A 176 -2.63 -8.95 -8.16
CA ALA A 176 -1.59 -9.29 -7.20
C ALA A 176 -0.55 -10.24 -7.81
N TYR A 177 0.73 -9.87 -7.73
CA TYR A 177 1.82 -10.74 -8.15
C TYR A 177 2.26 -11.63 -6.98
N VAL A 178 2.04 -12.94 -7.11
CA VAL A 178 2.55 -13.96 -6.18
C VAL A 178 3.69 -14.69 -6.87
N PRO A 179 4.94 -14.60 -6.37
CA PRO A 179 6.06 -15.31 -6.98
C PRO A 179 5.88 -16.83 -6.95
N ASP A 180 6.42 -17.53 -7.95
CA ASP A 180 6.46 -18.98 -7.96
C ASP A 180 7.02 -19.56 -6.63
N GLY A 181 6.31 -20.53 -6.08
CA GLY A 181 6.65 -21.18 -4.81
C GLY A 181 6.32 -20.37 -3.56
N TRP A 182 5.71 -19.19 -3.69
CA TRP A 182 5.13 -18.46 -2.56
C TRP A 182 3.66 -18.82 -2.40
N ASP A 183 3.18 -18.81 -1.16
CA ASP A 183 1.78 -19.11 -0.85
C ASP A 183 0.91 -17.87 -1.04
N GLU A 184 -0.03 -17.93 -1.98
CA GLU A 184 -1.01 -16.86 -2.20
C GLU A 184 -1.86 -16.58 -0.95
N LYS A 185 -2.06 -17.60 -0.11
CA LYS A 185 -2.85 -17.51 1.12
C LYS A 185 -2.26 -16.56 2.16
N ALA A 186 -1.03 -16.10 1.95
CA ALA A 186 -0.42 -15.05 2.76
C ALA A 186 -1.02 -13.65 2.48
N LEU A 187 -1.71 -13.46 1.35
CA LEU A 187 -2.43 -12.23 1.02
C LEU A 187 -3.90 -12.34 1.40
N GLY A 188 -4.47 -11.21 1.84
CA GLY A 188 -5.89 -11.13 2.21
C GLY A 188 -6.19 -11.84 3.54
N ARG A 189 -5.20 -12.01 4.42
CA ARG A 189 -5.41 -12.61 5.74
C ARG A 189 -4.62 -11.86 6.79
N LEU A 190 -5.28 -11.51 7.89
CA LEU A 190 -4.66 -10.88 9.04
C LEU A 190 -4.91 -11.75 10.28
N ALA A 191 -3.92 -12.55 10.66
CA ALA A 191 -4.06 -13.60 11.68
C ALA A 191 -4.47 -13.11 13.09
N GLN A 192 -4.36 -11.81 13.37
CA GLN A 192 -4.61 -11.23 14.70
C GLN A 192 -5.80 -10.25 14.70
N THR A 193 -6.54 -10.16 13.60
CA THR A 193 -7.65 -9.20 13.48
C THR A 193 -8.98 -9.91 13.70
N ASN A 194 -9.91 -9.23 14.38
CA ASN A 194 -11.30 -9.67 14.39
C ASN A 194 -11.79 -9.76 12.93
N PRO A 195 -12.33 -10.91 12.47
CA PRO A 195 -12.79 -11.06 11.10
C PRO A 195 -13.85 -10.03 10.70
N ASN A 196 -14.62 -9.49 11.67
CA ASN A 196 -15.61 -8.44 11.42
C ASN A 196 -14.99 -7.05 11.21
N ARG A 197 -13.67 -6.90 11.38
CA ARG A 197 -12.91 -5.65 11.20
C ARG A 197 -12.01 -5.69 9.97
N PHE A 198 -12.16 -6.70 9.12
CA PHE A 198 -11.28 -6.90 7.98
C PHE A 198 -12.06 -7.39 6.76
N TRP A 199 -11.80 -6.77 5.62
CA TRP A 199 -12.26 -7.28 4.33
C TRP A 199 -11.21 -7.01 3.25
N ALA A 200 -11.14 -7.92 2.28
CA ALA A 200 -10.26 -7.76 1.14
C ALA A 200 -10.93 -8.21 -0.15
N ASP A 201 -10.70 -7.46 -1.21
CA ASP A 201 -11.08 -7.77 -2.58
C ASP A 201 -9.88 -7.77 -3.51
N HIS A 202 -10.01 -8.51 -4.61
CA HIS A 202 -8.95 -8.69 -5.58
C HIS A 202 -9.50 -8.61 -7.00
N TYR A 203 -9.02 -7.64 -7.77
CA TYR A 203 -9.37 -7.46 -9.18
C TYR A 203 -8.19 -7.85 -10.03
N PHE A 204 -8.34 -8.86 -10.89
CA PHE A 204 -7.23 -9.40 -11.67
C PHE A 204 -7.60 -9.66 -13.11
N THR A 205 -6.57 -9.79 -13.94
CA THR A 205 -6.72 -10.30 -15.30
C THR A 205 -5.94 -11.61 -15.46
N ARG A 206 -6.43 -12.45 -16.37
CA ARG A 206 -5.71 -13.63 -16.83
C ARG A 206 -4.83 -13.22 -17.99
N ASP A 207 -3.55 -13.07 -17.73
CA ASP A 207 -2.55 -12.83 -18.76
C ASP A 207 -2.05 -14.17 -19.34
N PRO A 208 -1.74 -14.25 -20.65
CA PRO A 208 -1.28 -15.49 -21.31
C PRO A 208 0.01 -16.09 -20.75
N LEU A 209 0.72 -15.34 -19.92
CA LEU A 209 2.00 -15.72 -19.30
C LEU A 209 1.84 -16.19 -17.84
N ASN A 210 0.61 -16.26 -17.31
CA ASN A 210 0.26 -16.82 -16.00
C ASN A 210 1.02 -16.22 -14.80
N LEU A 211 1.49 -14.97 -14.87
CA LEU A 211 2.30 -14.39 -13.81
C LEU A 211 1.46 -13.79 -12.66
N THR A 212 0.23 -13.33 -12.91
CA THR A 212 -0.55 -12.51 -11.94
C THR A 212 -2.01 -12.96 -11.76
N GLU A 213 -2.36 -14.15 -12.27
CA GLU A 213 -3.74 -14.66 -12.29
C GLU A 213 -4.19 -15.40 -11.01
N ASN A 214 -3.47 -15.22 -9.91
CA ASN A 214 -3.71 -16.00 -8.69
C ASN A 214 -5.07 -15.62 -8.10
N VAL A 215 -5.94 -16.62 -7.92
CA VAL A 215 -7.11 -16.49 -7.06
C VAL A 215 -6.59 -16.45 -5.62
N LEU A 216 -6.87 -15.36 -4.92
CA LEU A 216 -6.40 -15.17 -3.56
C LEU A 216 -7.42 -15.76 -2.58
N THR A 217 -7.10 -16.84 -1.86
CA THR A 217 -8.04 -17.46 -0.90
C THR A 217 -8.43 -16.49 0.23
N GLY A 218 -7.63 -15.45 0.49
CA GLY A 218 -7.93 -14.42 1.49
C GLY A 218 -8.82 -13.27 1.00
N ALA A 219 -9.17 -13.21 -0.28
CA ALA A 219 -9.89 -12.05 -0.84
C ALA A 219 -11.13 -12.45 -1.64
N HIS A 220 -12.07 -11.52 -1.78
CA HIS A 220 -13.15 -11.62 -2.74
C HIS A 220 -12.61 -11.38 -4.16
N ASN A 221 -12.49 -12.45 -4.95
CA ASN A 221 -11.85 -12.41 -6.26
C ASN A 221 -12.83 -12.02 -7.38
N VAL A 222 -12.41 -11.07 -8.21
CA VAL A 222 -13.16 -10.55 -9.35
C VAL A 222 -12.28 -10.55 -10.60
N ASP A 223 -12.66 -11.37 -11.57
CA ASP A 223 -12.01 -11.52 -12.85
C ASP A 223 -12.55 -10.45 -13.82
N VAL A 224 -11.67 -9.51 -14.20
CA VAL A 224 -11.98 -8.43 -15.15
C VAL A 224 -11.40 -8.67 -16.54
N THR A 225 -10.97 -9.89 -16.84
CA THR A 225 -10.33 -10.25 -18.12
C THR A 225 -11.25 -10.00 -19.31
N ALA A 226 -12.53 -10.36 -19.21
CA ALA A 226 -13.47 -10.27 -20.34
C ALA A 226 -13.77 -8.82 -20.77
N ILE A 227 -13.48 -7.84 -19.91
CA ILE A 227 -13.68 -6.42 -20.18
C ILE A 227 -12.37 -5.68 -20.46
N ASN A 228 -11.21 -6.34 -20.35
CA ASN A 228 -9.94 -5.79 -20.76
C ASN A 228 -9.91 -5.59 -22.29
N PRO A 229 -9.75 -4.35 -22.80
CA PRO A 229 -9.78 -4.08 -24.23
C PRO A 229 -8.41 -4.21 -24.91
N GLY A 230 -7.36 -4.67 -24.22
CA GLY A 230 -6.01 -4.76 -24.80
C GLY A 230 -5.09 -5.87 -24.26
N ILE A 231 -3.88 -5.94 -24.83
CA ILE A 231 -2.90 -7.02 -24.61
C ILE A 231 -2.00 -6.86 -23.36
N ARG A 232 -2.24 -5.85 -22.52
CA ARG A 232 -1.50 -5.63 -21.26
C ARG A 232 -2.43 -5.85 -20.08
N GLY A 233 -2.84 -7.09 -19.83
CA GLY A 233 -3.79 -7.41 -18.77
C GLY A 233 -3.30 -6.93 -17.43
N HIS A 234 -2.02 -7.15 -17.10
CA HIS A 234 -1.48 -6.76 -15.79
C HIS A 234 -1.69 -5.29 -15.37
N LEU A 235 -1.75 -4.36 -16.33
CA LEU A 235 -1.98 -2.94 -16.03
C LEU A 235 -3.47 -2.60 -15.98
N PHE A 236 -4.33 -3.42 -16.56
CA PHE A 236 -5.73 -3.11 -16.72
C PHE A 236 -6.48 -2.97 -15.39
N PRO A 237 -6.31 -3.81 -14.35
CA PRO A 237 -7.07 -3.67 -13.10
C PRO A 237 -6.94 -2.32 -12.42
N TRP A 238 -5.76 -1.70 -12.40
CA TRP A 238 -5.64 -0.37 -11.78
C TRP A 238 -6.25 0.73 -12.64
N HIS A 239 -6.18 0.63 -13.96
CA HIS A 239 -6.90 1.54 -14.86
C HIS A 239 -8.41 1.41 -14.72
N TRP A 240 -8.91 0.17 -14.66
CA TRP A 240 -10.32 -0.14 -14.48
C TRP A 240 -10.81 0.35 -13.12
N TYR A 241 -10.10 0.06 -12.03
CA TYR A 241 -10.48 0.52 -10.69
C TYR A 241 -10.53 2.06 -10.64
N LEU A 242 -9.52 2.74 -11.19
CA LEU A 242 -9.55 4.21 -11.33
C LEU A 242 -10.76 4.70 -12.12
N ALA A 243 -11.13 4.00 -13.19
CA ALA A 243 -12.33 4.35 -13.97
C ALA A 243 -13.63 4.14 -13.18
N THR A 244 -13.70 3.16 -12.27
CA THR A 244 -14.85 3.02 -11.35
C THR A 244 -14.94 4.15 -10.32
N VAL A 245 -13.82 4.80 -9.98
CA VAL A 245 -13.80 6.02 -9.15
C VAL A 245 -14.29 7.23 -9.96
N ALA A 246 -13.72 7.41 -11.17
CA ALA A 246 -13.89 8.60 -11.99
C ALA A 246 -15.13 8.57 -12.91
N GLY A 247 -15.79 7.42 -13.04
CA GLY A 247 -16.91 7.17 -13.97
C GLY A 247 -16.51 7.00 -15.43
N ARG A 248 -15.22 7.08 -15.77
CA ARG A 248 -14.67 6.91 -17.12
C ARG A 248 -13.17 6.62 -17.08
N TYR A 249 -12.62 6.06 -18.14
CA TYR A 249 -11.17 5.93 -18.29
C TYR A 249 -10.53 7.30 -18.60
N THR A 250 -9.46 7.65 -17.87
CA THR A 250 -8.84 8.99 -17.93
C THR A 250 -7.35 9.01 -18.24
N THR A 251 -6.66 7.87 -18.12
CA THR A 251 -5.18 7.84 -18.06
C THR A 251 -4.52 7.14 -19.23
N ASP A 252 -5.27 6.34 -20.00
CA ASP A 252 -4.74 5.63 -21.15
C ASP A 252 -5.66 5.77 -22.36
N LYS A 253 -5.10 6.25 -23.47
CA LYS A 253 -5.82 6.42 -24.73
C LYS A 253 -6.39 5.11 -25.27
N ARG A 254 -5.83 3.96 -24.89
CA ARG A 254 -6.36 2.63 -25.24
C ARG A 254 -7.76 2.39 -24.67
N PHE A 255 -8.13 3.10 -23.61
CA PHE A 255 -9.35 2.85 -22.84
C PHE A 255 -10.33 4.03 -22.87
N ILE A 256 -9.94 5.21 -23.39
CA ILE A 256 -10.69 6.46 -23.19
C ILE A 256 -12.14 6.44 -23.70
N ASP A 257 -12.41 5.67 -24.76
CA ASP A 257 -13.75 5.52 -25.36
C ASP A 257 -14.46 4.23 -24.90
N ALA A 258 -13.80 3.41 -24.07
CA ALA A 258 -14.39 2.17 -23.59
C ALA A 258 -15.40 2.45 -22.45
N PRO A 259 -16.58 1.80 -22.47
CA PRO A 259 -17.50 1.86 -21.34
C PRO A 259 -16.90 1.19 -20.09
N VAL A 260 -17.23 1.72 -18.91
CA VAL A 260 -16.79 1.16 -17.61
C VAL A 260 -17.76 0.08 -17.17
N PHE A 261 -17.50 -1.17 -17.54
CA PHE A 261 -18.24 -2.32 -17.04
C PHE A 261 -17.82 -2.64 -15.61
N CYS A 262 -18.75 -2.59 -14.67
CA CYS A 262 -18.45 -2.83 -13.26
C CYS A 262 -19.55 -3.57 -12.50
N ARG A 263 -20.55 -4.15 -13.19
CA ARG A 263 -21.64 -4.88 -12.55
C ARG A 263 -21.53 -6.37 -12.85
N ALA A 264 -21.83 -7.22 -11.87
CA ALA A 264 -22.04 -8.65 -12.04
C ALA A 264 -23.02 -9.12 -10.95
N ASP A 265 -23.96 -9.99 -11.31
CA ASP A 265 -24.94 -10.58 -10.38
C ASP A 265 -25.69 -9.54 -9.51
N GLY A 266 -26.02 -8.40 -10.10
CA GLY A 266 -26.71 -7.30 -9.41
C GLY A 266 -25.82 -6.43 -8.52
N VAL A 267 -24.55 -6.79 -8.32
CA VAL A 267 -23.57 -6.07 -7.50
C VAL A 267 -22.67 -5.19 -8.37
N THR A 268 -22.41 -3.96 -7.94
CA THR A 268 -21.44 -3.06 -8.58
C THR A 268 -20.08 -3.13 -7.89
N TYR A 269 -19.06 -3.55 -8.62
CA TYR A 269 -17.69 -3.80 -8.21
C TYR A 269 -16.73 -2.63 -8.46
N GLY A 270 -15.53 -2.70 -7.88
CA GLY A 270 -14.52 -1.64 -7.92
C GLY A 270 -14.67 -0.69 -6.74
N PHE A 271 -14.44 0.61 -6.96
CA PHE A 271 -14.57 1.64 -5.92
C PHE A 271 -15.91 1.61 -5.16
N PRO A 272 -17.08 1.30 -5.77
CA PRO A 272 -18.34 1.15 -5.04
C PRO A 272 -18.33 0.10 -3.92
N ARG A 273 -17.35 -0.82 -3.86
CA ARG A 273 -17.19 -1.77 -2.74
C ARG A 273 -16.50 -1.17 -1.52
N SER A 274 -15.95 0.04 -1.61
CA SER A 274 -15.23 0.71 -0.53
C SER A 274 -16.17 1.49 0.41
N LEU A 275 -15.72 1.75 1.64
CA LEU A 275 -16.46 2.57 2.60
C LEU A 275 -16.54 4.04 2.15
N GLU A 276 -15.50 4.53 1.48
CA GLU A 276 -15.39 5.84 0.85
C GLU A 276 -16.53 6.13 -0.12
N ALA A 277 -16.96 5.09 -0.84
CA ALA A 277 -18.03 5.25 -1.82
C ALA A 277 -19.40 5.33 -1.16
N SER A 278 -19.67 4.47 -0.17
CA SER A 278 -20.94 4.45 0.57
C SER A 278 -20.91 3.48 1.76
N PRO A 279 -21.35 3.90 2.96
CA PRO A 279 -21.56 2.99 4.09
C PRO A 279 -22.51 1.83 3.79
N SER A 280 -23.57 2.06 3.02
CA SER A 280 -24.51 0.99 2.66
C SER A 280 -23.90 -0.05 1.73
N GLN A 281 -23.06 0.37 0.77
CA GLN A 281 -22.40 -0.55 -0.14
C GLN A 281 -21.29 -1.32 0.58
N TRP A 282 -20.61 -0.67 1.52
CA TRP A 282 -19.64 -1.31 2.39
C TRP A 282 -20.23 -2.45 3.22
N GLN A 283 -21.42 -2.27 3.80
CA GLN A 283 -22.10 -3.36 4.51
C GLN A 283 -22.37 -4.56 3.61
N VAL A 284 -22.69 -4.33 2.32
CA VAL A 284 -22.81 -5.43 1.35
C VAL A 284 -21.45 -6.09 1.13
N SER A 285 -20.37 -5.33 0.97
CA SER A 285 -19.01 -5.86 0.80
C SER A 285 -18.63 -6.81 1.94
N LEU A 286 -18.91 -6.44 3.20
CA LEU A 286 -18.63 -7.27 4.38
C LEU A 286 -19.36 -8.63 4.37
N THR A 287 -20.43 -8.78 3.56
CA THR A 287 -21.14 -10.05 3.39
C THR A 287 -20.62 -10.89 2.23
N LEU A 288 -19.79 -10.32 1.35
CA LEU A 288 -19.22 -11.03 0.21
C LEU A 288 -18.08 -11.93 0.68
N PRO A 289 -18.19 -13.26 0.47
CA PRO A 289 -17.17 -14.18 0.94
C PRO A 289 -15.88 -14.05 0.11
N ALA A 290 -14.75 -14.39 0.74
CA ALA A 290 -13.58 -14.81 -0.04
C ALA A 290 -13.96 -16.10 -0.77
N VAL A 291 -13.91 -16.07 -2.10
CA VAL A 291 -14.39 -17.17 -2.95
C VAL A 291 -13.26 -17.71 -3.80
N ASP A 292 -13.19 -19.05 -3.86
CA ASP A 292 -12.28 -19.78 -4.74
C ASP A 292 -12.72 -19.71 -6.22
N VAL A 293 -13.99 -19.35 -6.45
CA VAL A 293 -14.54 -19.11 -7.79
C VAL A 293 -14.71 -17.61 -7.99
N PRO A 294 -13.88 -16.97 -8.82
CA PRO A 294 -13.96 -15.54 -9.06
C PRO A 294 -15.28 -15.12 -9.71
N VAL A 295 -15.82 -14.00 -9.25
CA VAL A 295 -16.91 -13.29 -9.94
C VAL A 295 -16.36 -12.76 -11.26
N ARG A 296 -17.12 -12.90 -12.36
CA ARG A 296 -16.65 -12.47 -13.69
C ARG A 296 -17.45 -11.27 -14.16
N ILE A 297 -16.77 -10.15 -14.40
CA ILE A 297 -17.42 -8.99 -15.02
C ILE A 297 -17.40 -9.15 -16.53
N ARG A 298 -18.56 -9.03 -17.17
CA ARG A 298 -18.72 -9.15 -18.63
C ARG A 298 -19.30 -7.87 -19.21
N ARG A 299 -19.07 -7.67 -20.52
CA ARG A 299 -19.63 -6.53 -21.26
C ARG A 299 -21.16 -6.52 -21.32
N GLN A 300 -21.79 -7.69 -21.13
CA GLN A 300 -23.23 -7.86 -21.23
C GLN A 300 -23.98 -7.55 -19.93
N ASP A 301 -23.27 -7.34 -18.82
CA ASP A 301 -23.88 -7.17 -17.49
C ASP A 301 -24.46 -5.74 -17.27
N THR A 302 -24.83 -5.06 -18.36
CA THR A 302 -25.31 -3.65 -18.38
C THR A 302 -26.81 -3.50 -18.52
N HIS A 303 -27.60 -4.56 -18.34
CA HIS A 303 -29.05 -4.40 -18.36
C HIS A 303 -29.57 -3.82 -17.02
N PRO A 304 -30.53 -2.87 -17.08
CA PRO A 304 -30.98 -2.05 -15.96
C PRO A 304 -31.43 -2.86 -14.74
#